data_AF-A0A7C6WAD5-F1
#
_entry.id   AF-A0A7C6WAD5-F1
#
_cell.length_a   1.000
_cell.length_b   1.000
_cell.length_c   1.000
_cell.angle_alpha   90.00
_cell.angle_beta   90.00
_cell.angle_gamma   90.00
#
_symmetry.space_group_name_H-M   'P 1'
#
loop_
_entity.id
_entity.type
_entity.pdbx_description
1 polymer ?
#
loop_
_entity_poly.entity_id
_entity_poly.type
_entity_poly.pdbx_seq_one_letter_code
_entity_poly.pdbx_strand_id
1 'polypeptide(L)'
;MRGATGFFLILLLLSFLFSYWGKGPGPVASPLVLPGVLDNRGEVTAAAAALPGLVAEEPVLYFSHGCACVVGEVMNERKRATAWVRVEAIFRNRRGEIVGQEYTYINHLNPGEKKPYRLLLPEEEAVESIEIFIAPGYPAQEKAIPLMGSDLQISRGKGGFLHITGKVTNIGTEELDLVKVILKFTGAEGEIIAMAFHYLPDLQPGEERKFACSSEEREGWTGVEMLFD
;
A
#
# COMPACT_ATOMS: atom_id res chain seq x y z
N MET A 1 1.74 52.39 -4.72
CA MET A 1 2.31 51.59 -5.84
C MET A 1 2.10 50.13 -5.51
N ARG A 2 1.55 49.38 -6.48
CA ARG A 2 1.17 47.97 -6.40
C ARG A 2 2.37 47.05 -6.73
N GLY A 3 2.28 45.81 -6.26
CA GLY A 3 3.05 44.62 -6.69
C GLY A 3 3.09 43.63 -5.52
N ALA A 4 2.25 42.59 -5.38
CA ALA A 4 1.68 41.57 -6.26
C ALA A 4 2.68 40.51 -6.74
N THR A 5 2.68 39.35 -6.05
CA THR A 5 2.84 37.94 -6.52
C THR A 5 2.94 37.08 -5.26
N GLY A 6 1.93 36.28 -4.87
CA GLY A 6 1.59 34.95 -5.41
C GLY A 6 2.01 33.90 -4.35
N PHE A 7 1.40 32.75 -4.11
CA PHE A 7 0.28 32.00 -4.68
C PHE A 7 0.05 30.82 -3.70
N PHE A 8 -1.18 30.31 -3.59
CA PHE A 8 -1.55 28.95 -3.12
C PHE A 8 -1.22 28.50 -1.69
N LEU A 9 -2.24 28.43 -0.83
CA LEU A 9 -2.61 27.21 -0.10
C LEU A 9 -3.93 27.40 0.68
N ILE A 10 -4.68 26.31 0.84
CA ILE A 10 -5.80 26.10 1.78
C ILE A 10 -7.19 26.51 1.27
N LEU A 11 -7.83 25.57 0.58
CA LEU A 11 -9.29 25.48 0.53
C LEU A 11 -9.68 24.00 0.43
N LEU A 12 -9.72 23.33 1.59
CA LEU A 12 -10.37 22.04 1.75
C LEU A 12 -10.89 21.94 3.19
N LEU A 13 -11.96 22.70 3.43
CA LEU A 13 -12.77 22.62 4.64
C LEU A 13 -14.21 22.97 4.23
N LEU A 14 -15.13 22.11 4.67
CA LEU A 14 -16.59 22.23 4.63
C LEU A 14 -17.30 22.00 3.29
N SER A 15 -17.77 20.77 3.09
CA SER A 15 -19.02 20.53 2.37
C SER A 15 -19.72 19.25 2.83
N PHE A 16 -20.31 19.26 4.03
CA PHE A 16 -21.43 18.35 4.37
C PHE A 16 -22.37 19.01 5.38
N LEU A 17 -23.07 20.05 4.93
CA LEU A 17 -24.33 20.49 5.51
C LEU A 17 -25.19 21.09 4.38
N PHE A 18 -26.11 20.30 3.83
CA PHE A 18 -27.36 20.83 3.31
C PHE A 18 -28.51 19.97 3.80
N SER A 19 -29.41 20.63 4.52
CA SER A 19 -30.70 20.16 4.98
C SER A 19 -31.62 19.80 3.83
N TYR A 20 -32.39 18.72 3.97
CA TYR A 20 -33.72 18.65 3.35
C TYR A 20 -34.68 17.85 4.23
N TRP A 21 -35.76 18.50 4.66
CA TRP A 21 -36.92 17.90 5.31
C TRP A 21 -38.14 18.30 4.48
N GLY A 22 -38.95 17.33 4.02
CA GLY A 22 -40.36 17.56 3.68
C GLY A 22 -40.96 16.91 2.43
N LYS A 23 -41.77 15.86 2.68
CA LYS A 23 -43.00 15.38 1.98
C LYS A 23 -42.94 14.28 0.90
N GLY A 24 -43.59 13.15 1.24
CA GLY A 24 -44.49 12.38 0.35
C GLY A 24 -44.15 10.89 0.18
N PRO A 25 -45.07 9.94 0.47
CA PRO A 25 -44.86 8.52 0.17
C PRO A 25 -45.11 8.28 -1.32
N GLY A 26 -44.03 8.16 -2.10
CA GLY A 26 -44.03 7.68 -3.48
C GLY A 26 -43.90 6.16 -3.55
N PRO A 27 -44.23 5.54 -4.71
CA PRO A 27 -44.47 4.11 -4.83
C PRO A 27 -43.23 3.28 -4.49
N VAL A 28 -43.47 2.10 -3.92
CA VAL A 28 -42.47 1.08 -3.56
C VAL A 28 -41.61 0.79 -4.80
N ALA A 29 -40.42 1.38 -4.83
CA ALA A 29 -39.40 1.03 -5.79
C ALA A 29 -39.06 -0.45 -5.58
N SER A 30 -39.20 -1.24 -6.66
CA SER A 30 -38.68 -2.60 -6.67
C SER A 30 -37.20 -2.56 -6.29
N PRO A 31 -36.70 -3.53 -5.50
CA PRO A 31 -35.30 -3.56 -5.15
C PRO A 31 -34.48 -3.56 -6.43
N LEU A 32 -33.66 -2.52 -6.58
CA LEU A 32 -32.57 -2.49 -7.54
C LEU A 32 -31.68 -3.69 -7.19
N VAL A 33 -31.79 -4.74 -7.99
CA VAL A 33 -30.81 -5.82 -8.00
C VAL A 33 -29.52 -5.16 -8.45
N LEU A 34 -28.65 -4.84 -7.49
CA LEU A 34 -27.28 -4.46 -7.79
C LEU A 34 -26.71 -5.57 -8.68
N PRO A 35 -26.10 -5.24 -9.83
CA PRO A 35 -25.39 -6.25 -10.60
C PRO A 35 -24.43 -6.96 -9.65
N GLY A 36 -24.52 -8.28 -9.64
CA GLY A 36 -23.82 -9.13 -8.69
C GLY A 36 -22.36 -8.75 -8.60
N VAL A 37 -21.83 -8.81 -7.38
CA VAL A 37 -20.40 -8.84 -7.10
C VAL A 37 -19.79 -9.81 -8.11
N LEU A 38 -19.09 -9.25 -9.09
CA LEU A 38 -18.30 -10.02 -10.03
C LEU A 38 -17.26 -10.74 -9.18
N ASP A 39 -17.43 -12.06 -9.04
CA ASP A 39 -16.36 -12.95 -8.60
C ASP A 39 -15.30 -12.93 -9.71
N ASN A 40 -14.52 -11.85 -9.77
CA ASN A 40 -13.44 -11.58 -10.73
C ASN A 40 -12.19 -12.41 -10.37
N ARG A 41 -12.37 -13.70 -10.07
CA ARG A 41 -11.28 -14.68 -10.05
C ARG A 41 -10.94 -15.12 -11.47
N GLY A 42 -10.73 -14.15 -12.35
CA GLY A 42 -9.97 -14.39 -13.57
C GLY A 42 -8.57 -14.85 -13.16
N GLU A 43 -8.03 -15.83 -13.85
CA GLU A 43 -6.66 -16.28 -13.66
C GLU A 43 -5.73 -15.12 -14.06
N VAL A 44 -5.37 -14.28 -13.08
CA VAL A 44 -4.53 -13.11 -13.32
C VAL A 44 -3.12 -13.62 -13.57
N THR A 45 -2.63 -13.39 -14.78
CA THR A 45 -1.22 -13.66 -15.08
C THR A 45 -0.41 -12.43 -14.67
N ALA A 46 0.54 -12.63 -13.77
CA ALA A 46 1.54 -11.64 -13.44
C ALA A 46 2.89 -12.03 -14.04
N ALA A 47 3.57 -11.08 -14.67
CA ALA A 47 4.94 -11.25 -15.13
C ALA A 47 5.85 -10.25 -14.42
N ALA A 48 6.95 -10.72 -13.85
CA ALA A 48 7.97 -9.87 -13.24
C ALA A 48 9.24 -9.87 -14.11
N ALA A 49 9.67 -8.69 -14.53
CA ALA A 49 10.97 -8.52 -15.18
C ALA A 49 12.07 -8.47 -14.11
N ALA A 50 12.92 -9.49 -14.08
CA ALA A 50 14.10 -9.51 -13.21
C ALA A 50 15.23 -8.66 -13.82
N LEU A 51 15.73 -7.70 -13.05
CA LEU A 51 17.04 -7.11 -13.33
C LEU A 51 18.11 -8.01 -12.68
N PRO A 52 19.34 -8.10 -13.24
CA PRO A 52 20.42 -8.83 -12.59
C PRO A 52 20.58 -8.40 -11.12
N GLY A 53 20.26 -9.32 -10.21
CA GLY A 53 20.35 -9.16 -8.75
C GLY A 53 19.23 -8.38 -8.06
N LEU A 54 18.19 -7.91 -8.75
CA LEU A 54 16.95 -7.43 -8.13
C LEU A 54 15.79 -8.28 -8.65
N VAL A 55 15.18 -9.04 -7.76
CA VAL A 55 14.15 -10.02 -8.11
C VAL A 55 12.84 -9.61 -7.47
N ALA A 56 11.81 -9.38 -8.29
CA ALA A 56 10.44 -9.29 -7.81
C ALA A 56 9.90 -10.72 -7.68
N GLU A 57 9.29 -11.01 -6.53
CA GLU A 57 8.46 -12.21 -6.40
C GLU A 57 7.15 -12.04 -7.17
N GLU A 58 6.44 -13.14 -7.36
CA GLU A 58 5.14 -13.12 -8.04
C GLU A 58 4.18 -12.18 -7.28
N PRO A 59 3.70 -11.10 -7.92
CA PRO A 59 2.83 -10.15 -7.26
C PRO A 59 1.41 -10.71 -7.16
N VAL A 60 0.69 -10.27 -6.14
CA VAL A 60 -0.74 -10.54 -5.99
C VAL A 60 -1.52 -9.31 -6.42
N LEU A 61 -2.35 -9.48 -7.45
CA LEU A 61 -3.38 -8.52 -7.84
C LEU A 61 -4.69 -8.86 -7.13
N TYR A 62 -5.34 -7.85 -6.56
CA TYR A 62 -6.69 -7.96 -6.04
C TYR A 62 -7.44 -6.65 -6.17
N PHE A 63 -8.76 -6.71 -6.11
CA PHE A 63 -9.61 -5.52 -6.20
C PHE A 63 -10.16 -5.18 -4.82
N SER A 64 -10.11 -3.90 -4.48
CA SER A 64 -10.77 -3.42 -3.29
C SER A 64 -11.14 -1.94 -3.33
N HIS A 65 -12.34 -1.62 -2.84
CA HIS A 65 -12.91 -0.27 -2.76
C HIS A 65 -12.72 0.57 -4.04
N GLY A 66 -12.93 -0.04 -5.20
CA GLY A 66 -12.77 0.61 -6.50
C GLY A 66 -11.31 0.92 -6.85
N CYS A 67 -10.38 0.09 -6.39
CA CYS A 67 -8.97 0.13 -6.76
C CYS A 67 -8.47 -1.28 -7.10
N ALA A 68 -7.71 -1.39 -8.18
CA ALA A 68 -6.81 -2.51 -8.41
C ALA A 68 -5.57 -2.33 -7.52
N CYS A 69 -5.38 -3.27 -6.59
CA CYS A 69 -4.29 -3.30 -5.64
C CYS A 69 -3.28 -4.36 -6.06
N VAL A 70 -2.01 -3.98 -6.18
CA VAL A 70 -0.92 -4.92 -6.40
C VAL A 70 0.00 -4.90 -5.19
N VAL A 71 0.29 -6.07 -4.65
CA VAL A 71 1.26 -6.25 -3.58
C VAL A 71 2.29 -7.29 -3.98
N GLY A 72 3.52 -7.15 -3.51
CA GLY A 72 4.58 -8.10 -3.79
C GLY A 72 5.82 -7.73 -3.00
N GLU A 73 6.92 -8.43 -3.26
CA GLU A 73 8.21 -8.16 -2.62
C GLU A 73 9.34 -8.08 -3.64
N VAL A 74 10.34 -7.26 -3.33
CA VAL A 74 11.59 -7.20 -4.08
C VAL A 74 12.72 -7.65 -3.17
N MET A 75 13.54 -8.60 -3.66
CA MET A 75 14.75 -9.08 -3.01
C MET A 75 15.99 -8.52 -3.71
N ASN A 76 16.97 -8.10 -2.92
CA ASN A 76 18.29 -7.73 -3.43
C ASN A 76 19.26 -8.90 -3.31
N GLU A 77 19.46 -9.61 -4.41
CA GLU A 77 20.43 -10.72 -4.52
C GLU A 77 21.86 -10.23 -4.80
N ARG A 78 22.08 -8.91 -4.91
CA ARG A 78 23.41 -8.36 -5.12
C ARG A 78 24.19 -8.39 -3.80
N LYS A 79 25.52 -8.31 -3.93
CA LYS A 79 26.45 -8.19 -2.79
C LYS A 79 26.55 -6.76 -2.22
N ARG A 80 25.72 -5.81 -2.69
CA ARG A 80 25.74 -4.41 -2.26
C ARG A 80 24.33 -3.90 -2.06
N ALA A 81 24.16 -3.04 -1.06
CA ALA A 81 22.90 -2.35 -0.84
C ALA A 81 22.55 -1.46 -2.02
N THR A 82 21.25 -1.28 -2.24
CA THR A 82 20.70 -0.41 -3.29
C THR A 82 19.64 0.50 -2.67
N ALA A 83 19.66 1.78 -3.02
CA ALA A 83 18.68 2.77 -2.61
C ALA A 83 17.79 3.18 -3.80
N TRP A 84 16.58 3.67 -3.49
CA TRP A 84 15.61 4.19 -4.45
C TRP A 84 15.28 3.20 -5.57
N VAL A 85 14.98 1.95 -5.20
CA VAL A 85 14.53 0.93 -6.16
C VAL A 85 13.10 1.28 -6.58
N ARG A 86 12.90 1.61 -7.86
CA ARG A 86 11.57 1.86 -8.42
C ARG A 86 10.93 0.53 -8.81
N VAL A 87 9.72 0.30 -8.31
CA VAL A 87 8.85 -0.79 -8.72
C VAL A 87 7.67 -0.18 -9.47
N GLU A 88 7.40 -0.68 -10.66
CA GLU A 88 6.39 -0.15 -11.56
C GLU A 88 5.48 -1.28 -12.05
N ALA A 89 4.18 -1.00 -12.13
CA ALA A 89 3.18 -1.90 -12.69
C ALA A 89 2.53 -1.27 -13.92
N ILE A 90 2.43 -2.05 -14.99
CA ILE A 90 1.56 -1.75 -16.14
C ILE A 90 0.32 -2.63 -16.00
N PHE A 91 -0.85 -2.01 -15.94
CA PHE A 91 -2.14 -2.69 -15.82
C PHE A 91 -2.78 -2.80 -17.20
N ARG A 92 -3.29 -3.99 -17.52
CA ARG A 92 -3.95 -4.24 -18.81
C ARG A 92 -5.33 -4.85 -18.65
N ASN A 93 -6.21 -4.52 -19.60
CA ASN A 93 -7.52 -5.15 -19.73
C ASN A 93 -7.45 -6.47 -20.50
N ARG A 94 -8.60 -7.12 -20.70
CA ARG A 94 -8.76 -8.37 -21.46
C ARG A 94 -8.20 -8.36 -22.87
N ARG A 95 -8.19 -7.20 -23.51
CA ARG A 95 -7.73 -7.02 -24.89
C ARG A 95 -6.21 -6.81 -24.95
N GLY A 96 -5.54 -6.78 -23.80
CA GLY A 96 -4.11 -6.48 -23.68
C GLY A 96 -3.79 -4.98 -23.78
N GLU A 97 -4.80 -4.11 -23.78
CA GLU A 97 -4.60 -2.66 -23.82
C GLU A 97 -4.16 -2.15 -22.44
N ILE A 98 -3.28 -1.16 -22.41
CA ILE A 98 -2.83 -0.54 -21.16
C ILE A 98 -3.97 0.35 -20.64
N VAL A 99 -4.44 0.06 -19.43
CA VAL A 99 -5.49 0.83 -18.76
C VAL A 99 -4.95 1.69 -17.61
N GLY A 100 -3.70 1.46 -17.20
CA GLY A 100 -3.06 2.25 -16.17
C GLY A 100 -1.61 1.87 -15.97
N GLN A 101 -0.89 2.75 -15.28
CA GLN A 101 0.51 2.57 -14.93
C GLN A 101 0.76 3.27 -13.60
N GLU A 102 1.35 2.54 -12.65
CA GLU A 102 1.65 3.05 -11.32
C GLU A 102 3.06 2.65 -10.91
N TYR A 103 3.67 3.43 -10.00
CA TYR A 103 4.98 3.11 -9.46
C TYR A 103 5.11 3.48 -7.99
N THR A 104 6.06 2.84 -7.33
CA THR A 104 6.47 3.14 -5.95
C THR A 104 7.98 2.99 -5.81
N TYR A 105 8.51 3.43 -4.69
CA TYR A 105 9.93 3.31 -4.36
C TYR A 105 10.11 2.50 -3.08
N ILE A 106 11.13 1.65 -3.10
CA ILE A 106 11.75 1.09 -1.91
C ILE A 106 12.97 1.96 -1.62
N ASN A 107 13.00 2.63 -0.47
CA ASN A 107 14.02 3.61 -0.17
C ASN A 107 15.40 2.97 -0.05
N HIS A 108 15.48 1.81 0.60
CA HIS A 108 16.73 1.11 0.85
C HIS A 108 16.54 -0.40 0.86
N LEU A 109 17.48 -1.15 0.28
CA LEU A 109 17.46 -2.61 0.24
C LEU A 109 18.88 -3.17 0.39
N ASN A 110 19.20 -3.72 1.56
CA ASN A 110 20.50 -4.35 1.86
C ASN A 110 20.69 -5.67 1.08
N PRO A 111 21.92 -6.19 0.95
CA PRO A 111 22.16 -7.52 0.40
C PRO A 111 21.36 -8.61 1.12
N GLY A 112 20.65 -9.44 0.36
CA GLY A 112 19.79 -10.50 0.87
C GLY A 112 18.50 -10.02 1.54
N GLU A 113 18.29 -8.70 1.65
CA GLU A 113 17.06 -8.15 2.20
C GLU A 113 15.93 -8.24 1.18
N LYS A 114 14.74 -8.49 1.70
CA LYS A 114 13.49 -8.46 0.95
C LYS A 114 12.60 -7.36 1.54
N LYS A 115 12.03 -6.51 0.69
CA LYS A 115 11.05 -5.50 1.12
C LYS A 115 9.78 -5.56 0.29
N PRO A 116 8.62 -5.38 0.93
CA PRO A 116 7.36 -5.43 0.24
C PRO A 116 7.02 -4.07 -0.41
N TYR A 117 6.23 -4.11 -1.47
CA TYR A 117 5.70 -2.95 -2.16
C TYR A 117 4.20 -3.07 -2.36
N ARG A 118 3.52 -1.92 -2.51
CA ARG A 118 2.10 -1.85 -2.87
C ARG A 118 1.90 -0.75 -3.90
N LEU A 119 1.11 -1.06 -4.91
CA LEU A 119 0.68 -0.16 -5.97
C LEU A 119 -0.84 -0.13 -6.01
N LEU A 120 -1.41 1.03 -6.32
CA LEU A 120 -2.86 1.25 -6.32
C LEU A 120 -3.24 2.00 -7.58
N LEU A 121 -4.03 1.35 -8.43
CA LEU A 121 -4.66 1.99 -9.57
C LEU A 121 -6.17 2.16 -9.27
N PRO A 122 -6.70 3.38 -9.24
CA PRO A 122 -8.15 3.59 -9.19
C PRO A 122 -8.83 2.83 -10.34
N GLU A 123 -9.87 2.07 -10.02
CA GLU A 123 -10.56 1.18 -10.95
C GLU A 123 -11.47 1.99 -11.89
N GLU A 124 -10.84 2.66 -12.85
CA GLU A 124 -11.53 3.36 -13.94
C GLU A 124 -11.94 2.38 -15.06
N GLU A 125 -11.17 1.30 -15.23
CA GLU A 125 -11.39 0.27 -16.23
C GLU A 125 -11.08 -1.15 -15.68
N ALA A 126 -11.68 -2.17 -16.31
CA ALA A 126 -11.51 -3.56 -15.91
C ALA A 126 -10.08 -4.05 -16.16
N VAL A 127 -9.27 -4.11 -15.10
CA VAL A 127 -7.94 -4.73 -15.10
C VAL A 127 -8.10 -6.26 -15.14
N GLU A 128 -7.33 -6.93 -15.99
CA GLU A 128 -7.25 -8.40 -16.03
C GLU A 128 -5.83 -8.94 -15.83
N SER A 129 -4.79 -8.15 -16.11
CA SER A 129 -3.40 -8.58 -15.95
C SER A 129 -2.48 -7.43 -15.57
N ILE A 130 -1.32 -7.77 -15.01
CA ILE A 130 -0.28 -6.82 -14.61
C ILE A 130 1.10 -7.29 -15.07
N GLU A 131 1.94 -6.32 -15.43
CA GLU A 131 3.36 -6.53 -15.67
C GLU A 131 4.17 -5.69 -14.69
N ILE A 132 5.10 -6.32 -13.96
CA ILE A 132 5.98 -5.66 -13.00
C ILE A 132 7.35 -5.41 -13.61
N PHE A 133 7.79 -4.17 -13.49
CA PHE A 133 9.12 -3.72 -13.87
C PHE A 133 9.83 -3.19 -12.64
N ILE A 134 11.04 -3.71 -12.40
CA ILE A 134 11.96 -3.12 -11.43
C ILE A 134 12.98 -2.29 -12.21
N ALA A 135 13.16 -1.02 -11.84
CA ALA A 135 14.25 -0.20 -12.36
C ALA A 135 15.49 -0.35 -11.45
N PRO A 136 16.72 -0.21 -12.00
CA PRO A 136 17.90 -0.25 -11.15
C PRO A 136 17.90 0.95 -10.21
N GLY A 137 18.10 0.70 -8.91
CA GLY A 137 18.36 1.75 -7.94
C GLY A 137 19.82 2.21 -7.94
N TYR A 138 20.17 3.07 -6.98
CA TYR A 138 21.52 3.59 -6.80
C TYR A 138 22.33 2.75 -5.82
N PRO A 139 23.63 2.49 -6.05
CA PRO A 139 24.48 1.84 -5.06
C PRO A 139 24.45 2.60 -3.73
N ALA A 140 24.31 1.86 -2.63
CA ALA A 140 24.28 2.40 -1.28
C ALA A 140 25.21 1.61 -0.35
N GLN A 141 25.50 2.18 0.81
CA GLN A 141 26.08 1.43 1.93
C GLN A 141 24.99 0.61 2.62
N GLU A 142 25.35 -0.48 3.29
CA GLU A 142 24.37 -1.16 4.13
C GLU A 142 23.87 -0.24 5.24
N LYS A 143 22.57 -0.30 5.52
CA LYS A 143 21.91 0.54 6.51
C LYS A 143 21.13 -0.35 7.46
N ALA A 144 21.50 -0.32 8.74
CA ALA A 144 20.67 -0.91 9.78
C ALA A 144 19.40 -0.08 9.94
N ILE A 145 18.26 -0.74 10.17
CA ILE A 145 17.00 -0.07 10.50
C ILE A 145 16.84 -0.16 12.02
N PRO A 146 17.15 0.90 12.78
CA PRO A 146 17.20 0.83 14.23
C PRO A 146 15.80 1.03 14.83
N LEU A 147 14.83 0.26 14.34
CA LEU A 147 13.43 0.34 14.76
C LEU A 147 12.99 -0.99 15.34
N MET A 148 12.25 -0.91 16.44
CA MET A 148 11.65 -2.07 17.08
C MET A 148 10.14 -1.88 17.18
N GLY A 149 9.39 -2.84 16.64
CA GLY A 149 7.94 -2.91 16.76
C GLY A 149 7.52 -3.64 18.03
N SER A 150 6.48 -3.16 18.72
CA SER A 150 5.93 -3.83 19.90
C SER A 150 4.41 -3.61 20.03
N ASP A 151 3.78 -4.35 20.94
CA ASP A 151 2.36 -4.23 21.30
C ASP A 151 1.38 -4.25 20.11
N LEU A 152 1.69 -5.01 19.06
CA LEU A 152 0.83 -5.14 17.88
C LEU A 152 -0.50 -5.80 18.27
N GLN A 153 -1.59 -5.09 18.05
CA GLN A 153 -2.95 -5.57 18.30
C GLN A 153 -3.80 -5.38 17.05
N ILE A 154 -4.57 -6.41 16.72
CA ILE A 154 -5.49 -6.40 15.59
C ILE A 154 -6.88 -6.73 16.13
N SER A 155 -7.85 -5.90 15.79
CA SER A 155 -9.25 -6.13 16.12
C SER A 155 -10.12 -5.93 14.88
N ARG A 156 -11.24 -6.64 14.84
CA ARG A 156 -12.23 -6.46 13.77
C ARG A 156 -13.06 -5.21 14.06
N GLY A 157 -12.96 -4.25 13.14
CA GLY A 157 -13.79 -3.06 13.09
C GLY A 157 -15.14 -3.31 12.43
N LYS A 158 -15.95 -2.26 12.34
CA LYS A 158 -17.21 -2.30 11.58
C LYS A 158 -16.91 -2.14 10.09
N GLY A 159 -17.78 -2.70 9.24
CA GLY A 159 -17.74 -2.48 7.79
C GLY A 159 -16.63 -3.24 7.06
N GLY A 160 -16.13 -4.35 7.62
CA GLY A 160 -15.11 -5.17 6.95
C GLY A 160 -13.69 -4.60 7.03
N PHE A 161 -13.40 -3.78 8.05
CA PHE A 161 -12.06 -3.25 8.30
C PHE A 161 -11.44 -3.87 9.55
N LEU A 162 -10.14 -4.11 9.51
CA LEU A 162 -9.30 -4.36 10.66
C LEU A 162 -8.86 -3.01 11.27
N HIS A 163 -8.95 -2.89 12.58
CA HIS A 163 -8.28 -1.84 13.34
C HIS A 163 -6.99 -2.41 13.90
N ILE A 164 -5.86 -1.82 13.48
CA ILE A 164 -4.54 -2.24 13.90
C ILE A 164 -3.90 -1.14 14.71
N THR A 165 -3.37 -1.48 15.87
CA THR A 165 -2.59 -0.59 16.73
C THR A 165 -1.28 -1.26 17.08
N GLY A 166 -0.28 -0.44 17.41
CA GLY A 166 1.00 -0.94 17.87
C GLY A 166 1.90 0.20 18.31
N LYS A 167 3.15 -0.13 18.55
CA LYS A 167 4.20 0.82 18.92
C LYS A 167 5.45 0.61 18.09
N VAL A 168 6.18 1.69 17.92
CA VAL A 168 7.50 1.72 17.29
C VAL A 168 8.45 2.47 18.22
N THR A 169 9.61 1.88 18.46
CA THR A 169 10.69 2.50 19.23
C THR A 169 11.90 2.71 18.32
N ASN A 170 12.45 3.92 18.32
CA ASN A 170 13.78 4.16 17.74
C ASN A 170 14.84 3.69 18.75
N ILE A 171 15.46 2.55 18.46
CA ILE A 171 16.53 1.97 19.28
C ILE A 171 17.94 2.44 18.83
N GLY A 172 17.98 3.36 17.87
CA GLY A 172 19.21 3.94 17.32
C GLY A 172 19.70 5.13 18.12
N THR A 173 20.75 5.76 17.60
CA THR A 173 21.39 6.94 18.18
C THR A 173 21.10 8.23 17.42
N GLU A 174 20.41 8.14 16.28
CA GLU A 174 20.09 9.25 15.40
C GLU A 174 18.56 9.43 15.29
N GLU A 175 18.14 10.67 15.07
CA GLU A 175 16.74 11.00 14.75
C GLU A 175 16.34 10.41 13.39
N LEU A 176 15.06 10.04 13.27
CA LEU A 176 14.47 9.56 12.02
C LEU A 176 13.35 10.50 11.56
N ASP A 177 13.58 11.24 10.47
CA ASP A 177 12.65 12.25 9.94
C ASP A 177 11.29 11.66 9.53
N LEU A 178 11.29 10.46 8.94
CA LEU A 178 10.08 9.79 8.52
C LEU A 178 10.27 8.27 8.58
N VAL A 179 9.43 7.62 9.39
CA VAL A 179 9.38 6.17 9.50
C VAL A 179 8.12 5.66 8.80
N LYS A 180 8.28 4.77 7.82
CA LYS A 180 7.16 4.03 7.24
C LYS A 180 7.00 2.70 7.98
N VAL A 181 5.94 2.57 8.76
CA VAL A 181 5.51 1.30 9.33
C VAL A 181 4.75 0.54 8.27
N ILE A 182 5.18 -0.69 8.01
CA ILE A 182 4.58 -1.58 7.02
C ILE A 182 4.01 -2.79 7.76
N LEU A 183 2.74 -3.10 7.54
CA LEU A 183 2.10 -4.31 8.03
C LEU A 183 1.85 -5.23 6.84
N LYS A 184 2.54 -6.36 6.82
CA LYS A 184 2.41 -7.40 5.80
C LYS A 184 1.54 -8.54 6.35
N PHE A 185 0.37 -8.74 5.77
CA PHE A 185 -0.53 -9.83 6.12
C PHE A 185 -0.23 -11.02 5.21
N THR A 186 0.06 -12.17 5.81
CA THR A 186 0.42 -13.39 5.07
C THR A 186 -0.58 -14.50 5.28
N GLY A 187 -0.77 -15.33 4.27
CA GLY A 187 -1.55 -16.56 4.33
C GLY A 187 -0.75 -17.73 4.87
N ALA A 188 -1.35 -18.92 4.79
CA ALA A 188 -0.80 -20.13 5.40
C ALA A 188 0.49 -20.61 4.74
N GLU A 189 0.71 -20.28 3.46
CA GLU A 189 1.89 -20.65 2.69
C GLU A 189 2.93 -19.53 2.65
N GLY A 190 2.68 -18.41 3.36
CA GLY A 190 3.56 -17.25 3.41
C GLY A 190 3.31 -16.22 2.31
N GLU A 191 2.33 -16.45 1.45
CA GLU A 191 1.90 -15.53 0.40
C GLU A 191 1.33 -14.23 0.97
N ILE A 192 1.56 -13.10 0.30
CA ILE A 192 1.02 -11.81 0.75
C ILE A 192 -0.47 -11.72 0.40
N ILE A 193 -1.30 -11.52 1.41
CA ILE A 193 -2.75 -11.33 1.26
C ILE A 193 -3.10 -9.84 1.18
N ALA A 194 -2.47 -9.02 2.02
CA ALA A 194 -2.75 -7.59 2.11
C ALA A 194 -1.58 -6.83 2.72
N MET A 195 -1.60 -5.51 2.55
CA MET A 195 -0.64 -4.60 3.18
C MET A 195 -1.31 -3.33 3.69
N ALA A 196 -0.89 -2.89 4.87
CA ALA A 196 -1.24 -1.59 5.42
C ALA A 196 0.02 -0.78 5.75
N PHE A 197 -0.11 0.55 5.71
CA PHE A 197 0.97 1.47 6.00
C PHE A 197 0.56 2.50 7.03
N HIS A 198 1.54 2.95 7.80
CA HIS A 198 1.43 4.13 8.64
C HIS A 198 2.74 4.91 8.61
N TYR A 199 2.67 6.23 8.76
CA TYR A 199 3.83 7.10 8.72
C TYR A 199 3.98 7.82 10.05
N LEU A 200 5.18 7.77 10.63
CA LEU A 200 5.53 8.50 11.85
C LEU A 200 6.63 9.51 11.50
N PRO A 201 6.35 10.82 11.56
CA PRO A 201 7.37 11.85 11.32
C PRO A 201 8.21 12.09 12.57
N ASP A 202 9.50 12.40 12.45
CA ASP A 202 10.37 12.86 13.54
C ASP A 202 10.39 11.94 14.77
N LEU A 203 11.08 10.80 14.70
CA LEU A 203 11.20 9.85 15.82
C LEU A 203 12.59 9.94 16.46
N GLN A 204 12.66 10.52 17.67
CA GLN A 204 13.90 10.78 18.38
C GLN A 204 14.57 9.49 18.90
N PRO A 205 15.90 9.47 19.12
CA PRO A 205 16.58 8.34 19.75
C PRO A 205 15.94 7.94 21.09
N GLY A 206 15.61 6.66 21.25
CA GLY A 206 14.95 6.11 22.44
C GLY A 206 13.45 6.44 22.55
N GLU A 207 12.88 7.22 21.64
CA GLU A 207 11.45 7.54 21.65
C GLU A 207 10.62 6.31 21.25
N GLU A 208 9.56 6.04 22.02
CA GLU A 208 8.50 5.10 21.68
C GLU A 208 7.25 5.88 21.27
N ARG A 209 6.67 5.51 20.12
CA ARG A 209 5.44 6.13 19.62
C ARG A 209 4.40 5.08 19.21
N LYS A 210 3.15 5.35 19.56
CA LYS A 210 2.01 4.54 19.14
C LYS A 210 1.60 4.88 17.72
N PHE A 211 1.19 3.86 16.96
CA PHE A 211 0.51 4.04 15.69
C PHE A 211 -0.85 3.37 15.71
N ALA A 212 -1.72 3.83 14.82
CA ALA A 212 -2.99 3.21 14.51
C ALA A 212 -3.25 3.32 13.01
N CYS A 213 -3.67 2.22 12.40
CA CYS A 213 -4.09 2.19 11.00
C CYS A 213 -5.26 1.24 10.80
N SER A 214 -5.93 1.37 9.67
CA SER A 214 -6.95 0.44 9.22
C SER A 214 -6.49 -0.27 7.97
N SER A 215 -6.78 -1.56 7.89
CA SER A 215 -6.72 -2.35 6.66
C SER A 215 -8.10 -2.93 6.42
N GLU A 216 -8.42 -3.27 5.19
CA GLU A 216 -9.60 -4.10 4.96
C GLU A 216 -9.33 -5.49 5.49
N GLU A 217 -10.36 -6.11 6.03
CA GLU A 217 -10.34 -7.51 6.35
C GLU A 217 -10.46 -8.31 5.06
N ARG A 218 -9.40 -9.05 4.75
CA ARG A 218 -9.43 -10.11 3.75
C ARG A 218 -9.44 -11.46 4.46
N GLU A 219 -10.10 -12.45 3.89
CA GLU A 219 -10.06 -13.79 4.44
C GLU A 219 -8.71 -14.46 4.15
N GLY A 220 -8.37 -15.49 4.93
CA GLY A 220 -7.23 -16.37 4.64
C GLY A 220 -5.87 -15.93 5.21
N TRP A 221 -5.73 -14.75 5.82
CA TRP A 221 -4.48 -14.42 6.51
C TRP A 221 -4.32 -15.24 7.80
N THR A 222 -3.12 -15.71 8.04
CA THR A 222 -2.71 -16.45 9.24
C THR A 222 -1.58 -15.77 10.00
N GLY A 223 -0.92 -14.79 9.38
CA GLY A 223 0.19 -14.04 9.96
C GLY A 223 0.12 -12.54 9.68
N VAL A 224 0.80 -11.78 10.54
CA VAL A 224 1.09 -10.36 10.33
C VAL A 224 2.54 -10.11 10.72
N GLU A 225 3.28 -9.44 9.84
CA GLU A 225 4.65 -9.01 10.08
C GLU A 225 4.70 -7.47 10.08
N MET A 226 5.38 -6.90 11.07
CA MET A 226 5.69 -5.47 11.11
C MET A 226 7.08 -5.23 10.56
N LEU A 227 7.16 -4.44 9.50
CA LEU A 227 8.37 -4.08 8.77
C LEU A 227 8.54 -2.56 8.75
N PHE A 228 9.72 -2.10 8.36
CA PHE A 228 10.07 -0.67 8.35
C PHE A 228 10.83 -0.27 7.09
N ASP A 229 10.59 0.96 6.63
CA ASP A 229 11.33 1.62 5.55
C ASP A 229 11.52 3.12 5.80
#